data_AF-A0A4R4ND13-F1
#
_entry.id   AF-A0A4R4ND13-F1
#
_cell.length_a   1.000
_cell.length_b   1.000
_cell.length_c   1.000
_cell.angle_alpha   90.00
_cell.angle_beta   90.00
_cell.angle_gamma   90.00
#
_symmetry.space_group_name_H-M   'P 1'
#
loop_
_entity.id
_entity.type
_entity.pdbx_description
1 polymer ?
#
loop_
_entity_poly.entity_id
_entity_poly.type
_entity_poly.pdbx_seq_one_letter_code
_entity_poly.pdbx_strand_id
1 'polypeptide(L)'
;MSSVTPSQAWGVGAAADGGGAALKNGWLPADVHDGLWTVNSVGLLDVHGHEVLVAVLSERSPDMRTGIETVERLARLAVNALTRPGTTVGG
;
A
#
# COMPACT_ATOMS: atom_id res chain seq x y z
N MET A 1 -5.83 16.53 7.03
CA MET A 1 -5.47 15.37 7.87
C MET A 1 -4.30 14.65 7.22
N SER A 2 -3.08 15.14 7.41
CA SER A 2 -1.91 14.71 6.62
C SER A 2 -0.69 14.28 7.44
N SER A 3 -0.80 14.16 8.77
CA SER A 3 0.31 13.64 9.58
C SER A 3 0.14 12.13 9.83
N VAL A 4 0.74 11.32 8.97
CA VAL A 4 0.99 9.91 9.29
C VAL A 4 2.17 9.87 10.28
N THR A 5 2.02 9.18 11.41
CA THR A 5 3.15 8.97 12.33
C THR A 5 4.23 8.17 11.61
N PRO A 6 5.54 8.48 11.75
CA PRO A 6 6.60 7.76 11.03
C PRO A 6 6.56 6.23 11.19
N SER A 7 6.14 5.74 12.37
CA SER A 7 5.94 4.31 12.64
C SER A 7 4.78 3.66 11.88
N GLN A 8 3.97 4.46 11.18
CA GLN A 8 2.82 4.05 10.36
C GLN A 8 3.05 4.37 8.88
N ALA A 9 4.24 4.84 8.49
CA ALA A 9 4.59 5.15 7.11
C ALA A 9 5.07 3.88 6.36
N TRP A 10 4.23 2.84 6.35
CA TRP A 10 4.42 1.59 5.61
C TRP A 10 3.15 1.24 4.84
N GLY A 11 3.22 0.23 3.96
CA GLY A 11 2.05 -0.30 3.26
C GLY A 11 1.81 0.35 1.91
N VAL A 12 0.59 0.80 1.60
CA VAL A 12 0.28 1.36 0.26
C VAL A 12 1.08 2.62 -0.05
N GLY A 13 1.53 3.35 0.97
CA GLY A 13 2.42 4.51 0.81
C GLY A 13 3.75 4.17 0.13
N ALA A 14 4.18 2.91 0.12
CA ALA A 14 5.39 2.48 -0.59
C ALA A 14 5.27 2.57 -2.13
N ALA A 15 4.09 2.92 -2.64
CA ALA A 15 3.84 3.19 -4.06
C ALA A 15 3.75 4.69 -4.40
N ALA A 16 3.83 5.59 -3.42
CA ALA A 16 3.89 7.04 -3.68
C ALA A 16 5.24 7.44 -4.30
N ASP A 17 5.27 8.48 -5.14
CA ASP A 17 6.47 8.93 -5.86
C ASP A 17 7.17 10.14 -5.19
N GLY A 18 7.14 10.18 -3.85
CA GLY A 18 7.67 11.30 -3.06
C GLY A 18 6.65 12.41 -2.79
N GLY A 19 5.44 12.28 -3.35
CA GLY A 19 4.26 13.05 -2.94
C GLY A 19 3.77 12.71 -1.53
N GLY A 20 2.78 13.46 -1.06
CA GLY A 20 2.13 13.19 0.22
C GLY A 20 1.32 11.88 0.17
N ALA A 21 1.20 11.22 1.31
CA ALA A 21 0.31 10.07 1.46
C ALA A 21 -0.52 10.21 2.73
N ALA A 22 -1.83 10.00 2.60
CA ALA A 22 -2.72 9.82 3.75
C ALA A 22 -2.94 8.31 3.94
N LEU A 23 -2.52 7.77 5.08
CA LEU A 23 -2.51 6.32 5.32
C LEU A 23 -3.34 5.92 6.54
N LYS A 24 -4.01 4.77 6.42
CA LYS A 24 -4.61 4.03 7.53
C LYS A 24 -4.22 2.57 7.44
N ASN A 25 -3.51 2.12 8.48
CA ASN A 25 -3.01 0.76 8.60
C ASN A 25 -3.71 -0.01 9.72
N GLY A 26 -3.69 -1.34 9.62
CA GLY A 26 -4.25 -2.26 10.60
C GLY A 26 -3.60 -3.65 10.49
N TRP A 27 -3.29 -4.27 11.63
CA TRP A 27 -2.64 -5.56 11.68
C TRP A 27 -3.03 -6.30 12.97
N LEU A 28 -3.32 -7.59 12.85
CA LEU A 28 -3.51 -8.48 13.98
C LEU A 28 -3.26 -9.94 13.58
N PRO A 29 -2.84 -10.82 14.51
CA PRO A 29 -3.08 -12.24 14.35
C PRO A 29 -4.58 -12.51 14.42
N ALA A 30 -5.11 -13.36 13.55
CA ALA A 30 -6.53 -13.64 13.46
C ALA A 30 -6.83 -15.10 13.84
N ASP A 31 -7.67 -15.29 14.86
CA ASP A 31 -8.05 -16.63 15.34
C ASP A 31 -8.71 -17.48 14.25
N VAL A 32 -9.52 -16.85 13.38
CA VAL A 32 -10.15 -17.51 12.22
C VAL A 32 -9.16 -17.98 11.16
N HIS A 33 -7.90 -17.56 11.25
CA HIS A 33 -6.79 -17.95 10.38
C HIS A 33 -5.71 -18.70 11.16
N ASP A 34 -6.09 -19.43 12.23
CA ASP A 34 -5.18 -20.22 13.06
C ASP A 34 -4.03 -19.39 13.67
N GLY A 35 -4.32 -18.13 14.02
CA GLY A 35 -3.34 -17.19 14.57
C GLY A 35 -2.41 -16.55 13.53
N LEU A 36 -2.59 -16.86 12.24
CA LEU A 36 -1.88 -16.18 11.15
C LEU A 36 -2.33 -14.73 11.02
N TRP A 37 -1.48 -13.93 10.39
CA TRP A 37 -1.62 -12.48 10.37
C TRP A 37 -2.53 -11.98 9.24
N THR A 38 -3.43 -11.08 9.64
CA THR A 38 -4.14 -10.18 8.72
C THR A 38 -3.51 -8.81 8.80
N VAL A 39 -3.12 -8.26 7.65
CA VAL A 39 -2.49 -6.93 7.52
C VAL A 39 -3.22 -6.17 6.42
N ASN A 40 -3.63 -4.95 6.71
CA ASN A 40 -4.20 -4.03 5.74
C ASN A 40 -3.48 -2.69 5.72
N SER A 41 -3.58 -2.04 4.57
CA SER A 41 -3.19 -0.65 4.38
C SER A 41 -4.10 -0.02 3.35
N VAL A 42 -4.65 1.14 3.69
CA VAL A 42 -5.52 1.94 2.84
C VAL A 42 -4.95 3.35 2.79
N GLY A 43 -4.97 3.97 1.62
CA GLY A 43 -4.46 5.33 1.51
C GLY A 43 -4.78 6.03 0.21
N LEU A 44 -4.67 7.36 0.29
CA LEU A 44 -4.72 8.29 -0.83
C LEU A 44 -3.28 8.70 -1.15
N LEU A 45 -2.85 8.48 -2.38
CA LEU A 45 -1.50 8.70 -2.85
C LEU A 45 -1.50 9.68 -4.01
N ASP A 46 -0.51 10.56 -4.04
CA ASP A 46 -0.13 11.26 -5.26
C ASP A 46 0.94 10.44 -6.00
N VAL A 47 0.68 10.13 -7.28
CA VAL A 47 1.59 9.34 -8.13
C VAL A 47 1.54 9.87 -9.56
N HIS A 48 2.65 10.40 -10.07
CA HIS A 48 2.80 10.92 -11.42
C HIS A 48 1.76 11.99 -11.79
N GLY A 49 1.33 12.78 -10.80
CA GLY A 49 0.28 13.80 -10.96
C GLY A 49 -1.15 13.25 -10.94
N HIS A 50 -1.33 11.96 -10.62
CA HIS A 50 -2.63 11.34 -10.40
C HIS A 50 -2.86 11.12 -8.91
N GLU A 51 -4.07 11.46 -8.45
CA GLU A 51 -4.55 11.06 -7.14
C GLU A 51 -5.09 9.62 -7.23
N VAL A 52 -4.56 8.71 -6.40
CA VAL A 52 -4.89 7.29 -6.41
C VAL A 52 -5.34 6.83 -5.03
N LEU A 53 -6.57 6.31 -4.95
CA LEU A 53 -7.06 5.61 -3.77
C LEU A 53 -6.72 4.13 -3.87
N VAL A 54 -5.96 3.61 -2.90
CA VAL A 54 -5.49 2.22 -2.87
C VAL A 54 -5.87 1.57 -1.55
N ALA A 55 -6.40 0.35 -1.63
CA ALA A 55 -6.64 -0.51 -0.47
C ALA A 55 -6.08 -1.89 -0.75
N VAL A 56 -5.26 -2.40 0.17
CA VAL A 56 -4.70 -3.76 0.09
C VAL A 56 -4.95 -4.48 1.41
N LEU A 57 -5.41 -5.72 1.30
CA LEU A 57 -5.61 -6.66 2.41
C LEU A 57 -4.80 -7.92 2.12
N SER A 58 -3.96 -8.32 3.08
CA SER A 58 -3.28 -9.61 3.11
C SER A 58 -3.82 -10.40 4.30
N GLU A 59 -4.18 -11.66 4.06
CA GLU A 59 -4.61 -12.59 5.11
C GLU A 59 -3.67 -13.80 5.14
N ARG A 60 -3.67 -14.51 6.27
CA ARG A 60 -2.93 -15.77 6.44
C ARG A 60 -1.41 -15.63 6.24
N SER A 61 -0.86 -14.45 6.55
CA SER A 61 0.59 -14.26 6.55
C SER A 61 1.23 -14.96 7.78
N PRO A 62 2.41 -15.58 7.64
CA PRO A 62 3.07 -16.28 8.75
C PRO A 62 3.50 -15.34 9.89
N ASP A 63 3.80 -14.07 9.58
CA ASP A 63 4.08 -13.02 10.55
C ASP A 63 3.64 -11.64 10.02
N MET A 64 3.59 -10.64 10.91
CA MET A 64 3.21 -9.26 10.58
C MET A 64 4.09 -8.68 9.45
N ARG A 65 5.41 -8.91 9.52
CA ARG A 65 6.38 -8.34 8.58
C ARG A 65 6.14 -8.86 7.16
N THR A 66 5.90 -10.17 7.02
CA THR A 66 5.57 -10.80 5.75
C THR A 66 4.27 -10.23 5.15
N GLY A 67 3.27 -9.95 6.00
CA GLY A 67 2.05 -9.29 5.58
C GLY A 67 2.29 -7.86 5.08
N ILE A 68 3.12 -7.07 5.77
CA ILE A 68 3.51 -5.72 5.33
C ILE A 68 4.23 -5.78 3.99
N GLU A 69 5.26 -6.63 3.85
CA GLU A 69 6.02 -6.78 2.60
C GLU A 69 5.12 -7.17 1.41
N THR A 70 4.13 -8.04 1.68
CA THR A 70 3.12 -8.44 0.69
C THR A 70 2.25 -7.26 0.27
N VAL A 71 1.72 -6.50 1.23
CA VAL A 71 0.91 -5.30 0.99
C VAL A 71 1.69 -4.30 0.13
N GLU A 72 2.93 -4.00 0.50
CA GLU A 72 3.76 -3.03 -0.22
C GLU A 72 4.09 -3.49 -1.64
N ARG A 73 4.42 -4.76 -1.83
CA ARG A 73 4.70 -5.31 -3.15
C ARG A 73 3.48 -5.23 -4.06
N LEU A 74 2.30 -5.58 -3.54
CA LEU A 74 1.06 -5.48 -4.31
C LEU A 74 0.70 -4.03 -4.63
N ALA A 75 0.86 -3.12 -3.69
CA ALA A 75 0.62 -1.69 -3.91
C ALA A 75 1.51 -1.14 -5.05
N ARG A 76 2.83 -1.40 -5.00
CA ARG A 76 3.76 -0.98 -6.06
C ARG A 76 3.36 -1.53 -7.42
N LEU A 77 3.03 -2.83 -7.50
CA LEU A 77 2.65 -3.46 -8.76
C LEU A 77 1.35 -2.88 -9.34
N ALA A 78 0.32 -2.73 -8.50
CA ALA A 78 -0.98 -2.24 -8.93
C ALA A 78 -0.92 -0.77 -9.36
N VAL A 79 -0.34 0.09 -8.53
CA VAL A 79 -0.20 1.52 -8.84
C VAL A 79 0.63 1.72 -10.09
N ASN A 80 1.83 1.11 -10.18
CA ASN A 80 2.68 1.22 -11.37
C ASN A 80 2.04 0.65 -12.64
N ALA A 81 1.04 -0.23 -12.54
CA ALA A 81 0.31 -0.71 -13.71
C ALA A 81 -0.75 0.29 -14.18
N LEU A 82 -1.34 1.04 -13.25
CA LEU A 82 -2.47 1.95 -13.49
C LEU A 82 -2.03 3.38 -13.78
N THR A 83 -0.86 3.80 -13.33
CA THR A 83 -0.35 5.18 -13.45
C THR A 83 0.79 5.34 -14.44
N ARG A 84 1.08 4.33 -15.28
CA ARG A 84 2.15 4.46 -16.28
C ARG A 84 1.87 5.67 -17.16
N PRO A 85 2.85 6.57 -17.35
CA PRO A 85 2.76 7.58 -18.40
C PRO A 85 2.50 6.86 -19.72
N GLY A 86 1.47 7.29 -20.46
CA GLY A 86 1.25 6.77 -21.80
C GLY A 86 2.52 6.91 -22.61
N THR A 87 2.96 5.83 -23.28
CA THR A 87 4.13 5.88 -24.15
C THR A 87 3.85 6.93 -25.23
N THR A 88 4.43 8.12 -25.11
CA THR A 88 4.42 9.10 -26.20
C THR A 88 5.28 8.50 -27.31
N VAL A 89 4.62 7.91 -28.30
CA VAL A 89 5.26 7.58 -29.57
C VAL A 89 5.54 8.92 -30.24
N GLY A 90 6.78 9.40 -30.12
CA GLY A 90 7.26 10.57 -30.83
C GLY A 90 7.16 10.34 -32.34
N GLY A 91 6.56 11.31 -33.05
CA GLY A 91 6.47 11.36 -34.50
C GLY A 91 7.71 11.93 -35.18
#